data_AF-A0A7J6DKY7-F1
#
_entry.id   AF-A0A7J6DKY7-F1
#
_cell.length_a   1.000
_cell.length_b   1.000
_cell.length_c   1.000
_cell.angle_alpha   90.00
_cell.angle_beta   90.00
_cell.angle_gamma   90.00
#
_symmetry.space_group_name_H-M   'P 1'
#
loop_
_entity.id
_entity.type
_entity.pdbx_description
1 polymer ?
#
loop_
_entity_poly.entity_id
_entity_poly.type
_entity_poly.pdbx_seq_one_letter_code
_entity_poly.pdbx_strand_id
1 'polypeptide(L)'
;IDPRHRYGHNLQFYYAKWLHCESGQPFFYWLDIGDGKEVNLERCPRPKLHQQCIKYLGPAEREIYEVVVENGTFIYKKSGKVLDTTEGPQDAKWIFVLSTSKTLYVGMKNKGTFQHSSFLAGGATLLMYFMGVSTLQEM
;
A
#
# COMPACT_ATOMS: atom_id res chain seq x y z
N ILE A 1 5.47 -15.40 -3.92
CA ILE A 1 5.21 -14.14 -3.18
C ILE A 1 6.53 -13.39 -3.08
N ASP A 2 6.57 -12.08 -3.36
CA ASP A 2 7.80 -11.30 -3.27
C ASP A 2 8.21 -11.09 -1.79
N PRO A 3 9.34 -11.65 -1.32
CA PRO A 3 9.76 -11.51 0.08
C PRO A 3 10.10 -10.06 0.47
N ARG A 4 10.41 -9.21 -0.51
CA ARG A 4 10.75 -7.80 -0.28
C ARG A 4 9.51 -6.89 -0.29
N HIS A 5 8.34 -7.44 -0.62
CA HIS A 5 7.09 -6.70 -0.78
C HIS A 5 7.22 -5.45 -1.67
N ARG A 6 7.98 -5.55 -2.77
CA ARG A 6 8.14 -4.44 -3.72
C ARG A 6 6.79 -4.06 -4.31
N TYR A 7 6.63 -2.79 -4.61
CA TYR A 7 5.38 -2.26 -5.13
C TYR A 7 5.05 -2.92 -6.48
N GLY A 8 3.95 -3.68 -6.51
CA GLY A 8 3.58 -4.51 -7.66
C GLY A 8 3.50 -3.76 -8.99
N HIS A 9 3.03 -2.50 -8.96
CA HIS A 9 2.98 -1.66 -10.16
C HIS A 9 4.34 -1.38 -10.78
N ASN A 10 5.41 -1.35 -9.99
CA ASN A 10 6.78 -1.21 -10.47
C ASN A 10 7.36 -2.57 -10.85
N LEU A 11 7.10 -3.59 -10.02
CA LEU A 11 7.60 -4.95 -10.21
C LEU A 11 7.12 -5.57 -11.52
N GLN A 12 5.91 -5.23 -11.98
CA GLN A 12 5.35 -5.72 -13.25
C GLN A 12 6.23 -5.37 -14.47
N PHE A 13 6.94 -4.24 -14.46
CA PHE A 13 7.78 -3.84 -15.60
C PHE A 13 8.98 -4.78 -15.74
N TYR A 14 9.55 -5.21 -14.62
CA TYR A 14 10.63 -6.19 -14.59
C TYR A 14 10.11 -7.58 -14.92
N TYR A 15 8.92 -7.93 -14.46
CA TYR A 15 8.28 -9.20 -14.82
C TYR A 15 8.03 -9.29 -16.32
N ALA A 16 7.53 -8.22 -16.95
CA ALA A 16 7.39 -8.15 -18.40
C ALA A 16 8.72 -8.32 -19.12
N LYS A 17 9.81 -7.68 -18.65
CA LYS A 17 11.14 -7.88 -19.26
C LYS A 17 11.66 -9.31 -19.09
N TRP A 18 11.45 -9.92 -17.92
CA TRP A 18 11.80 -11.30 -17.65
C TRP A 18 11.08 -12.27 -18.59
N LEU A 19 9.77 -12.07 -18.83
CA LEU A 19 8.98 -12.89 -19.75
C LEU A 19 9.50 -12.91 -21.20
N HIS A 20 10.18 -11.83 -21.63
CA HIS A 20 10.70 -11.69 -22.99
C HIS A 20 12.20 -11.99 -23.10
N CYS A 21 12.86 -12.40 -22.01
CA CYS A 21 14.26 -12.82 -22.05
C CYS A 21 14.37 -14.34 -22.01
N GLU A 22 15.39 -14.90 -22.63
CA GLU A 22 15.61 -16.35 -22.72
C GLU A 22 16.21 -16.95 -21.42
N SER A 23 16.13 -16.22 -20.30
CA SER A 23 16.64 -16.72 -19.02
C SER A 23 15.70 -17.80 -18.47
N GLY A 24 16.18 -19.04 -18.39
CA GLY A 24 15.49 -20.14 -17.69
C GLY A 24 15.40 -19.97 -16.16
N GLN A 25 15.90 -18.87 -15.61
CA GLN A 25 15.89 -18.60 -14.17
C GLN A 25 14.50 -18.15 -13.68
N PRO A 26 14.07 -18.58 -12.48
CA PRO A 26 12.86 -18.06 -11.84
C PRO A 26 12.91 -16.53 -11.65
N PHE A 27 11.78 -15.84 -11.80
CA PHE A 27 11.72 -14.37 -11.83
C PHE A 27 12.48 -13.67 -10.71
N PHE A 28 12.26 -14.03 -9.43
CA PHE A 28 12.94 -13.34 -8.32
C PHE A 28 14.44 -13.65 -8.27
N TYR A 29 14.84 -14.87 -8.64
CA TYR A 29 16.24 -15.21 -8.77
C TYR A 29 16.89 -14.37 -9.86
N TRP A 30 16.30 -14.35 -11.06
CA TRP A 30 16.73 -13.52 -12.17
C TRP A 30 16.85 -12.04 -11.78
N LEU A 31 15.88 -11.53 -11.03
CA LEU A 31 15.77 -10.12 -10.69
C LEU A 31 16.78 -9.65 -9.64
N ASP A 32 17.07 -10.50 -8.65
CA ASP A 32 17.84 -10.13 -7.46
C ASP A 32 19.28 -10.66 -7.47
N ILE A 33 19.57 -11.76 -8.18
CA ILE A 33 20.86 -12.46 -8.14
C ILE A 33 21.40 -12.80 -9.53
N GLY A 34 20.52 -13.25 -10.43
CA GLY A 34 20.86 -13.81 -11.72
C GLY A 34 21.03 -12.79 -12.84
N ASP A 35 20.63 -13.17 -14.04
CA ASP A 35 20.97 -12.47 -15.28
C ASP A 35 20.34 -11.07 -15.34
N GLY A 36 19.22 -10.89 -14.65
CA GLY A 36 18.48 -9.65 -14.56
C GLY A 36 18.96 -8.67 -13.50
N LYS A 37 19.98 -9.01 -12.70
CA LYS A 37 20.40 -8.19 -11.55
C LYS A 37 20.81 -6.75 -11.94
N GLU A 38 21.47 -6.60 -13.08
CA GLU A 38 21.93 -5.30 -13.62
C GLU A 38 20.89 -4.63 -14.52
N VAL A 39 19.73 -5.26 -14.75
CA VAL A 39 18.67 -4.65 -15.52
C VAL A 39 18.17 -3.39 -14.80
N ASN A 40 18.20 -2.27 -15.51
CA ASN A 40 17.69 -0.99 -15.06
C ASN A 40 16.73 -0.44 -16.11
N LEU A 41 15.45 -0.29 -15.77
CA LEU A 41 14.41 0.16 -16.70
C LEU A 41 14.17 1.66 -16.57
N GLU A 42 14.04 2.37 -17.69
CA GLU A 42 13.78 3.82 -17.69
C GLU A 42 12.48 4.18 -16.94
N ARG A 43 11.39 3.44 -17.18
CA ARG A 43 10.08 3.69 -16.53
C ARG A 43 10.11 3.44 -15.01
N CYS A 44 10.98 2.52 -14.57
CA CYS A 44 11.17 2.22 -13.16
C CYS A 44 12.62 1.82 -12.90
N PRO A 45 13.50 2.79 -12.59
CA PRO A 45 14.88 2.49 -12.28
C PRO A 45 15.01 1.57 -11.07
N ARG A 46 16.11 0.81 -11.01
CA ARG A 46 16.39 -0.15 -9.94
C ARG A 46 16.33 0.48 -8.54
N PRO A 47 16.86 1.69 -8.30
CA PRO A 47 16.71 2.36 -7.01
C PRO A 47 15.24 2.60 -6.62
N LYS A 48 14.40 3.01 -7.58
CA LYS A 48 12.97 3.24 -7.34
C LYS A 48 12.24 1.93 -7.01
N LEU A 49 12.57 0.83 -7.68
CA LEU A 49 12.00 -0.49 -7.38
C LEU A 49 12.36 -0.93 -5.94
N HIS A 50 13.61 -0.71 -5.52
CA HIS A 50 14.08 -1.08 -4.19
C HIS A 50 13.56 -0.17 -3.08
N GLN A 51 13.32 1.12 -3.39
CA GLN A 51 12.79 2.09 -2.44
C GLN A 51 11.29 1.89 -2.20
N GLN A 52 10.53 1.58 -3.26
CA GLN A 52 9.08 1.43 -3.16
C GLN A 52 8.71 0.00 -2.77
N CYS A 53 8.78 -0.28 -1.47
CA CYS A 53 8.29 -1.51 -0.85
C CYS A 53 7.10 -1.20 0.05
N ILE A 54 6.05 -2.02 -0.05
CA ILE A 54 4.85 -1.87 0.77
C ILE A 54 5.18 -2.30 2.21
N LYS A 55 5.02 -1.36 3.14
CA LYS A 55 5.14 -1.63 4.58
C LYS A 55 3.93 -2.44 5.03
N TYR A 56 4.17 -3.60 5.61
CA TYR A 56 3.16 -4.35 6.35
C TYR A 56 3.27 -4.02 7.83
N LEU A 57 2.15 -3.67 8.44
CA LEU A 57 2.08 -3.30 9.85
C LEU A 57 1.84 -4.54 10.70
N GLY A 58 2.58 -4.66 11.79
CA GLY A 58 2.25 -5.59 12.88
C GLY A 58 1.00 -5.16 13.67
N PRO A 59 0.44 -6.05 14.50
CA PRO A 59 -0.73 -5.74 15.33
C PRO A 59 -0.59 -4.46 16.16
N ALA A 60 0.57 -4.24 16.80
CA ALA A 60 0.83 -3.05 17.60
C ALA A 60 1.01 -1.78 16.74
N GLU A 61 1.66 -1.90 15.57
CA GLU A 61 1.90 -0.76 14.68
C GLU A 61 0.60 -0.22 14.06
N ARG A 62 -0.38 -1.09 13.81
CA ARG A 62 -1.66 -0.69 13.19
C ARG A 62 -2.68 -0.10 14.17
N GLU A 63 -2.47 -0.23 15.48
CA GLU A 63 -3.37 0.34 16.51
C GLU A 63 -3.59 1.84 16.34
N ILE A 64 -2.56 2.57 15.89
CA ILE A 64 -2.64 4.03 15.72
C ILE A 64 -3.61 4.44 14.61
N TYR A 65 -4.00 3.49 13.75
CA TYR A 65 -4.93 3.71 12.65
C TYR A 65 -6.33 3.14 12.95
N GLU A 66 -6.53 2.50 14.10
CA GLU A 66 -7.83 1.97 14.49
C GLU A 66 -8.80 3.12 14.77
N VAL A 67 -9.98 3.05 14.15
CA VAL A 67 -11.04 4.04 14.34
C VAL A 67 -12.32 3.39 14.86
N VAL A 68 -13.06 4.18 15.63
CA VAL A 68 -14.43 3.89 16.07
C VAL A 68 -15.36 4.96 15.49
N VAL A 69 -16.66 4.65 15.41
CA VAL A 69 -17.68 5.62 15.01
C VAL A 69 -18.44 6.05 16.26
N GLU A 70 -18.38 7.32 16.59
CA GLU A 70 -19.15 7.93 17.68
C GLU A 70 -19.97 9.08 17.12
N ASN A 71 -21.30 9.04 17.32
CA ASN A 71 -22.24 10.04 16.81
C ASN A 71 -22.06 10.33 15.31
N GLY A 72 -21.80 9.30 14.50
CA GLY A 72 -21.60 9.41 13.05
C GLY A 72 -20.21 9.93 12.63
N THR A 73 -19.30 10.17 13.58
CA THR A 73 -17.96 10.70 13.33
C THR A 73 -16.89 9.63 13.56
N PHE A 74 -15.87 9.57 12.70
CA PHE A 74 -14.72 8.68 12.90
C PHE A 74 -13.77 9.26 13.94
N ILE A 75 -13.38 8.46 14.93
CA ILE A 75 -12.46 8.84 16.00
C ILE A 75 -11.35 7.81 16.08
N TYR A 76 -10.09 8.27 16.09
CA TYR A 76 -8.94 7.39 16.35
C TYR A 76 -8.99 6.85 17.76
N LYS A 77 -9.14 5.53 17.91
CA LYS A 77 -9.36 4.87 19.20
C LYS A 77 -8.24 5.14 20.21
N LYS A 78 -7.00 5.21 19.75
CA LYS A 78 -5.83 5.39 20.63
C LYS A 78 -5.66 6.83 21.11
N SER A 79 -5.95 7.81 20.26
CA SER A 79 -5.71 9.24 20.56
C SER A 79 -6.96 10.00 20.98
N GLY A 80 -8.16 9.46 20.71
CA GLY A 80 -9.44 10.15 20.90
C GLY A 80 -9.67 11.31 19.94
N LYS A 81 -8.79 11.51 18.95
CA LYS A 81 -8.91 12.60 17.99
C LYS A 81 -9.90 12.24 16.89
N VAL A 82 -10.72 13.22 16.51
CA VAL A 82 -11.57 13.14 15.32
C VAL A 82 -10.67 12.94 14.10
N LEU A 83 -11.02 11.98 13.25
CA LEU A 83 -10.40 11.79 11.95
C LEU A 83 -11.05 12.75 10.95
N ASP A 84 -10.29 13.74 10.52
CA ASP A 84 -10.63 14.56 9.37
C ASP A 84 -9.91 14.03 8.11
N THR A 85 -10.70 13.62 7.12
CA THR A 85 -10.15 13.12 5.84
C THR A 85 -9.99 14.20 4.79
N THR A 86 -10.38 15.43 5.10
CA THR A 86 -10.09 16.62 4.30
C THR A 86 -8.72 17.22 4.64
N GLU A 87 -8.19 16.90 5.82
CA GLU A 87 -6.84 17.27 6.22
C GLU A 87 -5.80 16.45 5.43
N GLY A 88 -5.11 17.10 4.48
CA GLY A 88 -4.04 16.48 3.71
C GLY A 88 -3.73 17.24 2.42
N PRO A 89 -2.72 16.77 1.66
CA PRO A 89 -2.47 17.27 0.31
C PRO A 89 -3.72 17.14 -0.58
N GLN A 90 -3.84 18.00 -1.59
CA GLN A 90 -5.02 18.07 -2.47
C GLN A 90 -5.31 16.76 -3.23
N ASP A 91 -4.32 15.88 -3.38
CA ASP A 91 -4.43 14.57 -4.02
C ASP A 91 -4.41 13.39 -3.02
N ALA A 92 -4.58 13.69 -1.72
CA ALA A 92 -4.63 12.68 -0.67
C ALA A 92 -5.71 11.65 -0.97
N LYS A 93 -5.34 10.39 -0.78
CA LYS A 93 -6.27 9.26 -0.86
C LYS A 93 -6.28 8.59 0.49
N TRP A 94 -7.46 8.43 1.07
CA TRP A 94 -7.64 7.70 2.31
C TRP A 94 -8.04 6.26 2.01
N ILE A 95 -7.53 5.35 2.84
CA ILE A 95 -7.82 3.93 2.78
C ILE A 95 -8.56 3.51 4.03
N PHE A 96 -9.71 2.90 3.82
CA PHE A 96 -10.55 2.33 4.88
C PHE A 96 -10.52 0.82 4.73
N VAL A 97 -10.12 0.10 5.78
CA VAL A 97 -9.98 -1.35 5.78
C VAL A 97 -10.70 -1.95 6.97
N LEU A 98 -11.72 -2.75 6.71
CA LEU A 98 -12.46 -3.49 7.73
C LEU A 98 -11.89 -4.91 7.85
N SER A 99 -11.34 -5.23 9.02
CA SER A 99 -10.83 -6.58 9.31
C SER A 99 -11.96 -7.60 9.47
N THR A 100 -11.63 -8.89 9.42
CA THR A 100 -12.57 -9.99 9.71
C THR A 100 -13.06 -9.98 11.16
N SER A 101 -12.30 -9.38 12.07
CA SER A 101 -12.69 -9.14 13.47
C SER A 101 -13.54 -7.86 13.64
N LYS A 102 -14.01 -7.25 12.55
CA LYS A 102 -14.80 -6.01 12.54
C LYS A 102 -14.07 -4.79 13.12
N THR A 103 -12.74 -4.80 13.07
CA THR A 103 -11.91 -3.63 13.41
C THR A 103 -11.72 -2.77 12.17
N LEU A 104 -12.05 -1.48 12.25
CA LEU A 104 -11.87 -0.54 11.14
C LEU A 104 -10.54 0.20 11.29
N TYR A 105 -9.73 0.16 10.24
CA TYR A 105 -8.49 0.91 10.13
C TYR A 105 -8.61 1.98 9.06
N VAL A 106 -8.17 3.20 9.36
CA VAL A 106 -8.18 4.30 8.39
C VAL A 106 -6.85 5.03 8.41
N GLY A 107 -6.28 5.26 7.23
CA GLY A 107 -5.04 6.00 7.08
C GLY A 107 -4.91 6.61 5.70
N MET A 108 -3.99 7.56 5.58
CA MET A 108 -3.66 8.19 4.32
C MET A 108 -2.74 7.28 3.51
N LYS A 109 -3.08 7.04 2.25
CA LYS A 109 -2.30 6.23 1.30
C LYS A 109 -1.00 6.95 0.97
N ASN A 110 0.11 6.22 0.99
CA ASN A 110 1.39 6.69 0.46
C ASN A 110 1.80 5.82 -0.73
N LYS A 111 1.79 6.40 -1.94
CA LYS A 111 1.98 5.63 -3.18
C LYS A 111 3.35 4.94 -3.19
N GLY A 112 3.33 3.61 -3.31
CA GLY A 112 4.53 2.79 -3.37
C GLY A 112 5.04 2.27 -2.02
N THR A 113 4.50 2.75 -0.89
CA THR A 113 4.96 2.34 0.45
C THR A 113 3.84 1.99 1.42
N PHE A 114 2.65 2.59 1.30
CA PHE A 114 1.54 2.35 2.21
C PHE A 114 0.21 2.29 1.46
N GLN A 115 -0.49 1.15 1.57
CA GLN A 115 -1.78 0.90 0.91
C GLN A 115 -2.64 -0.05 1.75
N HIS A 116 -3.85 -0.39 1.28
CA HIS A 116 -4.79 -1.23 2.05
C HIS A 116 -4.18 -2.54 2.59
N SER A 117 -3.32 -3.21 1.81
CA SER A 117 -2.67 -4.46 2.22
C SER A 117 -1.70 -4.26 3.40
N SER A 118 -1.28 -3.03 3.69
CA SER A 118 -0.41 -2.67 4.81
C SER A 118 -1.04 -2.98 6.17
N PHE A 119 -2.35 -2.81 6.34
CA PHE A 119 -3.00 -2.99 7.66
C PHE A 119 -3.07 -4.45 8.12
N LEU A 120 -3.28 -5.37 7.18
CA LEU A 120 -3.49 -6.79 7.48
C LEU A 120 -2.35 -7.68 6.98
N ALA A 121 -1.23 -7.08 6.55
CA ALA A 121 -0.08 -7.78 5.99
C ALA A 121 -0.45 -8.75 4.85
N GLY A 122 -1.40 -8.34 3.99
CA GLY A 122 -1.96 -9.19 2.92
C GLY A 122 -2.99 -10.22 3.37
N GLY A 123 -3.40 -10.21 4.64
CA GLY A 123 -4.49 -11.04 5.17
C GLY A 123 -5.87 -10.63 4.65
N ALA A 124 -6.86 -11.52 4.84
CA ALA A 124 -8.22 -11.32 4.38
C ALA A 124 -8.88 -10.09 5.05
N THR A 125 -9.66 -9.35 4.25
CA THR A 125 -10.46 -8.21 4.68
C THR A 125 -11.92 -8.45 4.30
N LEU A 126 -12.86 -7.93 5.10
CA LEU A 126 -14.28 -7.95 4.74
C LEU A 126 -14.58 -6.92 3.65
N LEU A 127 -14.03 -5.71 3.78
CA LEU A 127 -14.29 -4.58 2.90
C LEU A 127 -13.09 -3.65 2.86
N MET A 128 -12.88 -3.06 1.68
CA MET A 128 -11.92 -1.98 1.44
C MET A 128 -12.63 -0.86 0.68
N TYR A 129 -12.37 0.38 1.08
CA TYR A 129 -12.84 1.57 0.38
C TYR A 129 -11.72 2.60 0.21
N PHE A 130 -11.72 3.29 -0.93
CA PHE A 130 -10.83 4.42 -1.21
C PHE A 130 -11.65 5.71 -1.27
N MET A 131 -11.24 6.71 -0.52
CA MET A 131 -11.81 8.06 -0.60
C MET A 131 -10.75 9.01 -1.17
N GLY A 132 -11.09 9.73 -2.23
CA GLY A 132 -10.27 10.82 -2.75
C GLY A 132 -10.82 12.16 -2.26
N VAL A 133 -9.94 13.08 -1.90
CA VAL A 133 -10.33 14.46 -1.60
C VAL A 133 -10.60 15.16 -2.95
N SER A 134 -11.81 14.97 -3.48
CA SER A 134 -12.29 15.79 -4.60
C SER A 134 -12.89 17.04 -3.95
N THR A 135 -12.46 18.23 -4.38
CA THR A 135 -13.02 19.52 -3.97
C THR A 135 -14.54 19.42 -3.86
N LEU A 136 -15.08 19.55 -2.64
CA LEU A 136 -16.48 19.89 -2.44
C LEU A 136 -16.64 21.36 -2.86
N GLN A 137 -16.74 21.56 -4.16
CA GLN A 137 -17.46 22.67 -4.72
C GLN A 137 -18.63 22.04 -5.47
N GLU A 138 -19.84 22.38 -5.02
CA GLU A 138 -21.16 21.94 -5.50
C GLU A 138 -21.74 20.65 -4.89
N MET A 139 -22.45 20.81 -3.76
CA MET A 139 -23.92 20.72 -3.69
C MET A 139 -24.44 21.30 -2.38
#